data_AF-A0A8I0N6T0-F1
#
_entry.id   AF-A0A8I0N6T0-F1
#
_cell.length_a   1.000
_cell.length_b   1.000
_cell.length_c   1.000
_cell.angle_alpha   90.00
_cell.angle_beta   90.00
_cell.angle_gamma   90.00
#
_symmetry.space_group_name_H-M   'P 1'
#
loop_
_entity.id
_entity.type
_entity.pdbx_description
1 polymer ?
#
loop_
_entity_poly.entity_id
_entity_poly.type
_entity_poly.pdbx_seq_one_letter_code
_entity_poly.pdbx_strand_id
1 'polypeptide(L)' 'MSYKESQIAFETPTHWVLAEKGLFTVFKNTATHSVSDSAYDNLGLAICRAAYLSGAPMKARDAETLAAAYLS' A
#
# COMPACT_ATOMS: atom_id res chain seq x y z
N MET A 1 8.56 4.99 15.61
CA MET A 1 8.07 5.75 14.43
C MET A 1 6.59 5.96 14.62
N SER A 2 6.10 7.19 14.50
CA SER A 2 4.66 7.49 14.51
C SER A 2 4.25 7.77 13.06
N TYR A 3 3.53 6.82 12.44
CA TYR A 3 3.01 6.99 11.08
C TYR A 3 1.71 7.78 11.16
N LYS A 4 1.53 8.77 10.29
CA LYS A 4 0.27 9.50 10.21
C LYS A 4 -0.69 8.74 9.32
N GLU A 5 -1.96 8.65 9.69
CA GLU A 5 -3.01 8.04 8.85
C GLU A 5 -3.07 8.68 7.45
N SER A 6 -2.75 9.98 7.34
CA SER A 6 -2.65 10.70 6.06
C SER A 6 -1.64 10.11 5.08
N GLN A 7 -0.72 9.27 5.55
CA GLN A 7 0.31 8.61 4.73
C GLN A 7 -0.10 7.21 4.28
N ILE A 8 -1.26 6.70 4.71
CA ILE A 8 -1.79 5.42 4.25
C ILE A 8 -2.41 5.67 2.87
N ALA A 9 -1.77 5.16 1.83
CA ALA A 9 -2.21 5.36 0.43
C ALA A 9 -3.20 4.29 -0.03
N PHE A 10 -3.19 3.13 0.61
CA PHE A 10 -4.11 2.03 0.32
C PHE A 10 -4.17 1.07 1.50
N GLU A 11 -5.33 0.48 1.76
CA GLU A 11 -5.53 -0.45 2.85
C GLU A 11 -6.47 -1.59 2.45
N THR A 12 -6.15 -2.78 2.95
CA THR A 12 -6.95 -3.99 2.93
C THR A 12 -7.00 -4.55 4.35
N PRO A 13 -7.88 -5.52 4.66
CA PRO A 13 -7.97 -6.07 6.02
C PRO A 13 -6.65 -6.64 6.58
N THR A 14 -5.75 -7.12 5.70
CA THR A 14 -4.51 -7.81 6.10
C THR A 14 -3.23 -7.07 5.70
N HIS A 15 -3.29 -6.13 4.76
CA HIS A 15 -2.12 -5.41 4.23
C HIS A 15 -2.47 -3.96 3.91
N TRP A 16 -1.49 -3.08 4.00
CA TRP A 16 -1.64 -1.66 3.69
C TRP A 16 -0.36 -1.08 3.07
N VAL A 17 -0.48 0.09 2.45
CA VAL A 17 0.61 0.79 1.78
C VAL A 17 0.84 2.13 2.44
N LEU A 18 2.06 2.35 2.92
CA LEU A 18 2.54 3.64 3.42
C LEU A 18 3.23 4.42 2.30
N ALA A 19 2.83 5.66 2.08
CA ALA A 19 3.55 6.62 1.27
C ALA A 19 4.47 7.49 2.14
N GLU A 20 5.78 7.35 1.96
CA GLU A 20 6.77 8.18 2.65
C GLU A 20 7.88 8.61 1.69
N LYS A 21 8.07 9.92 1.53
CA LYS A 21 9.20 10.52 0.79
C LYS A 21 9.37 9.95 -0.64
N GLY A 22 8.26 9.68 -1.33
CA GLY A 22 8.26 9.14 -2.69
C GLY A 22 8.49 7.62 -2.77
N LEU A 23 8.51 6.92 -1.63
CA LEU A 23 8.52 5.48 -1.57
C LEU A 23 7.19 4.95 -1.02
N PHE A 24 6.77 3.81 -1.55
CA PHE A 24 5.53 3.15 -1.20
C PHE A 24 5.85 1.79 -0.57
N THR A 25 5.69 1.68 0.74
CA THR A 25 6.04 0.49 1.50
C THR A 25 4.78 -0.31 1.83
N VAL A 26 4.78 -1.59 1.45
CA VAL A 26 3.72 -2.53 1.78
C VAL A 26 3.98 -3.12 3.16
N PHE A 27 2.97 -3.08 4.01
CA PHE A 27 2.98 -3.65 5.34
C PHE A 27 1.93 -4.74 5.47
N LYS A 28 2.25 -5.76 6.26
CA LYS A 28 1.31 -6.79 6.72
C LYS A 28 0.83 -6.45 8.12
N ASN A 29 -0.48 -6.50 8.33
CA ASN A 29 -1.09 -6.40 9.65
C ASN A 29 -0.81 -7.69 10.43
N THR A 30 -0.15 -7.57 11.59
CA THR A 30 -0.04 -8.66 12.57
C THR A 30 -0.70 -8.23 13.88
N ALA A 31 -0.84 -9.16 14.83
CA ALA A 31 -1.62 -8.94 16.04
C ALA A 31 -1.17 -7.73 16.89
N THR A 32 0.12 -7.39 16.87
CA THR A 32 0.69 -6.33 17.73
C THR A 32 1.53 -5.29 16.99
N HIS A 33 1.98 -5.61 15.77
CA HIS A 33 2.81 -4.71 14.98
C HIS A 33 2.61 -4.97 13.49
N SER A 34 2.94 -3.99 12.65
CA SER A 34 3.03 -4.22 11.22
C SER A 34 4.45 -4.61 10.84
N VAL A 35 4.61 -5.52 9.88
CA VAL A 35 5.91 -5.92 9.32
C VAL A 35 5.97 -5.47 7.87
N SER A 36 7.09 -4.85 7.47
CA SER A 36 7.32 -4.46 6.09
C SER A 36 7.55 -5.69 5.22
N ASP A 37 6.78 -5.84 4.13
CA ASP A 37 6.96 -6.89 3.12
C ASP A 37 7.90 -6.41 2.01
N SER A 38 7.60 -5.25 1.42
CA SER A 38 8.31 -4.73 0.25
C SER A 38 8.15 -3.22 0.10
N ALA A 39 9.03 -2.58 -0.67
CA ALA A 39 8.98 -1.15 -0.98
C ALA A 39 9.14 -0.92 -2.48
N TYR A 40 8.43 0.09 -2.99
CA TYR A 40 8.34 0.42 -4.41
C TYR A 40 8.50 1.93 -4.63
N ASP A 41 8.96 2.29 -5.82
CA ASP A 41 8.99 3.66 -6.35
C ASP A 41 7.67 4.06 -7.04
N ASN A 42 6.80 3.08 -7.31
CA ASN A 42 5.49 3.27 -7.94
C ASN A 42 4.35 2.80 -7.02
N LEU A 43 3.37 3.67 -6.79
CA LEU A 43 2.22 3.41 -5.92
C LEU A 43 1.29 2.33 -6.48
N GLY A 44 1.01 2.33 -7.79
CA GLY A 44 0.19 1.31 -8.44
C GLY A 44 0.75 -0.10 -8.23
N LEU A 45 2.08 -0.27 -8.34
CA LEU A 45 2.75 -1.53 -8.05
C LEU A 45 2.61 -1.95 -6.58
N ALA A 46 2.78 -1.00 -5.65
CA ALA A 46 2.60 -1.27 -4.23
C ALA A 46 1.15 -1.68 -3.88
N ILE A 47 0.16 -1.03 -4.49
CA ILE A 47 -1.27 -1.37 -4.35
C ILE A 47 -1.53 -2.77 -4.89
N CYS A 48 -1.06 -3.09 -6.10
CA CYS A 48 -1.19 -4.41 -6.69
C CYS A 48 -0.56 -5.49 -5.78
N ARG A 49 0.60 -5.22 -5.20
CA ARG A 49 1.27 -6.13 -4.26
C ARG A 49 0.43 -6.35 -3.01
N ALA A 50 -0.05 -5.28 -2.36
CA ALA A 50 -0.87 -5.39 -1.17
C ALA A 50 -2.18 -6.16 -1.43
N ALA A 51 -2.83 -5.89 -2.57
CA ALA A 51 -4.05 -6.58 -3.00
C ALA A 51 -3.81 -8.07 -3.32
N TYR A 52 -2.70 -8.39 -3.96
CA TYR A 52 -2.31 -9.77 -4.22
C TYR A 52 -2.07 -10.55 -2.91
N LEU A 53 -1.31 -9.96 -1.98
CA LEU A 53 -1.00 -10.57 -0.68
C LEU A 53 -2.22 -10.72 0.23
N SER A 54 -3.25 -9.88 0.06
CA SER A 54 -4.50 -10.00 0.79
C SER A 54 -5.48 -11.02 0.19
N GLY A 55 -5.13 -11.66 -0.93
CA GLY A 55 -5.97 -12.65 -1.61
C GLY A 55 -7.05 -12.05 -2.51
N ALA A 56 -7.02 -10.73 -2.75
CA ALA A 56 -7.96 -10.01 -3.60
C ALA A 56 -7.20 -9.25 -4.69
N PRO A 57 -6.59 -9.96 -5.67
CA PRO A 57 -5.71 -9.34 -6.65
C PRO A 57 -6.43 -8.23 -7.45
N MET A 58 -5.78 -7.07 -7.52
CA MET A 58 -6.29 -5.90 -8.24
C MET A 58 -5.67 -5.81 -9.63
N LYS A 59 -6.48 -5.45 -10.63
CA LYS A 59 -5.98 -5.20 -11.99
C LYS A 59 -5.13 -3.93 -11.99
N ALA A 60 -4.02 -3.95 -12.73
CA ALA A 60 -3.10 -2.82 -12.82
C ALA A 60 -3.79 -1.49 -13.14
N ARG A 61 -4.72 -1.47 -14.11
CA ARG A 61 -5.46 -0.25 -14.48
C ARG A 61 -6.23 0.38 -13.30
N ASP A 62 -6.79 -0.45 -12.43
CA ASP A 62 -7.64 -0.01 -11.32
C ASP A 62 -6.72 0.52 -10.20
N ALA A 63 -5.56 -0.12 -9.99
CA ALA A 63 -4.51 0.35 -9.08
C ALA A 63 -3.89 1.67 -9.53
N GLU A 64 -3.63 1.85 -10.83
CA GLU A 64 -3.13 3.12 -11.39
C GLU A 64 -4.17 4.25 -11.25
N THR A 65 -5.47 3.93 -11.40
CA THR A 65 -6.54 4.92 -11.19
C THR A 65 -6.59 5.38 -9.72
N LEU A 66 -6.45 4.45 -8.77
CA LEU A 66 -6.35 4.77 -7.34
C LEU A 66 -5.07 5.56 -7.03
N ALA A 67 -3.94 5.18 -7.62
CA ALA A 67 -2.68 5.88 -7.44
C ALA A 67 -2.75 7.32 -7.95
N ALA A 68 -3.36 7.55 -9.12
CA ALA A 68 -3.58 8.88 -9.67
C ALA A 68 -4.47 9.74 -8.76
N ALA A 69 -5.53 9.16 -8.19
CA ALA A 69 -6.42 9.85 -7.26
C ALA A 69 -5.75 10.19 -5.91
N TYR A 70 -4.77 9.39 -5.47
CA TYR A 70 -4.00 9.69 -4.26
C TYR A 70 -2.99 10.83 -4.48
N LEU A 71 -2.45 10.96 -5.70
CA LEU A 71 -1.43 11.94 -6.05
C LEU A 71 -2.00 13.30 -6.53
N SER A 72 -3.31 13.38 -6.76
CA SER A 72 -4.03 14.60 -7.17
C SER A 72 -4.43 15.48 -5.98
#